data_AF-A0A3N0AZU1-F1
#
_entry.id   AF-A0A3N0AZU1-F1
#
_cell.length_a   1.000
_cell.length_b   1.000
_cell.length_c   1.000
_cell.angle_alpha   90.00
_cell.angle_beta   90.00
_cell.angle_gamma   90.00
#
_symmetry.space_group_name_H-M   'P 1'
#
loop_
_entity.id
_entity.type
_entity.pdbx_description
1 polymer ?
#
loop_
_entity_poly.entity_id
_entity_poly.type
_entity_poly.pdbx_seq_one_letter_code
_entity_poly.pdbx_strand_id
1 'polypeptide(L)'
;MSELSDEQIRAEEKFLKGVPRVNIAAFLMPAIWGPAHGIWVTILYYPLWLLADNCFVGAFVARTPLSIAFAVIVAVALFAMTLAFSIISQPLALHRAVDMGISKETYLRRQRIWAVAMAVVAAVALAAATYYNLCINPEMLAAMG
;
A
#
# COMPACT_ATOMS: atom_id res chain seq x y z
N MET A 1 -3.48 -27.49 7.79
CA MET A 1 -4.28 -26.30 8.11
C MET A 1 -5.32 -26.76 9.12
N SER A 2 -5.23 -26.35 10.38
CA SER A 2 -6.31 -26.63 11.33
C SER A 2 -7.49 -25.74 10.97
N GLU A 3 -8.63 -26.32 10.60
CA GLU A 3 -9.88 -25.59 10.46
C GLU A 3 -10.16 -24.88 11.79
N LEU A 4 -10.40 -23.57 11.74
CA LEU A 4 -10.84 -22.81 12.92
C LEU A 4 -12.20 -23.36 13.34
N SER A 5 -12.42 -23.53 14.65
CA SER A 5 -13.74 -23.93 15.12
C SER A 5 -14.77 -22.81 14.85
N ASP A 6 -16.03 -23.17 14.67
CA ASP A 6 -17.12 -22.20 14.46
C ASP A 6 -17.23 -21.14 15.58
N GLU A 7 -16.74 -21.47 16.77
CA GLU A 7 -16.65 -20.53 17.89
C GLU A 7 -15.54 -19.50 17.70
N GLN A 8 -14.38 -19.92 17.20
CA GLN A 8 -13.26 -19.02 16.89
C GLN A 8 -13.64 -18.07 15.76
N ILE A 9 -14.33 -18.55 14.72
CA ILE A 9 -14.82 -17.72 13.62
C ILE A 9 -15.81 -16.67 14.14
N ARG A 10 -16.79 -17.07 14.96
CA ARG A 10 -17.75 -16.12 15.56
C ARG A 10 -17.10 -15.10 16.49
N ALA A 11 -16.08 -15.51 17.25
CA ALA A 11 -15.33 -14.61 18.10
C ALA A 11 -14.58 -13.56 17.27
N GLU A 12 -13.94 -13.98 16.17
CA GLU A 12 -13.23 -13.10 15.24
C GLU A 12 -14.20 -12.14 14.53
N GLU A 13 -15.32 -12.63 14.02
CA GLU A 13 -16.34 -11.78 13.40
C GLU A 13 -16.88 -10.72 14.36
N LYS A 14 -17.12 -11.10 15.63
CA LYS A 14 -17.55 -10.16 16.68
C LYS A 14 -16.45 -9.14 16.97
N PHE A 15 -15.19 -9.57 17.01
CA PHE A 15 -14.03 -8.70 17.21
C PHE A 15 -13.85 -7.71 16.06
N LEU A 16 -14.00 -8.15 14.80
CA LEU A 16 -13.85 -7.32 13.61
C LEU A 16 -15.10 -6.49 13.27
N LYS A 17 -16.23 -6.70 13.94
CA LYS A 17 -17.48 -5.96 13.69
C LYS A 17 -17.27 -4.44 13.74
N GLY A 18 -17.54 -3.74 12.63
CA GLY A 18 -17.36 -2.28 12.54
C GLY A 18 -15.93 -1.81 12.25
N VAL A 19 -14.99 -2.73 12.03
CA VAL A 19 -13.67 -2.43 11.48
C VAL A 19 -13.80 -2.31 9.95
N PRO A 20 -13.31 -1.23 9.32
CA PRO A 20 -13.29 -1.14 7.86
C PRO A 20 -12.49 -2.29 7.26
N ARG A 21 -13.01 -2.94 6.21
CA ARG A 21 -12.33 -4.07 5.54
C ARG A 21 -11.01 -3.66 4.90
N VAL A 22 -10.93 -2.44 4.38
CA VAL A 22 -9.75 -1.88 3.74
C VAL A 22 -9.16 -0.81 4.65
N ASN A 23 -7.89 -0.93 4.99
CA ASN A 23 -7.16 0.15 5.64
C ASN A 23 -6.62 1.13 4.60
N ILE A 24 -7.20 2.34 4.57
CA ILE A 24 -6.82 3.40 3.62
C ILE A 24 -5.36 3.84 3.80
N ALA A 25 -4.87 3.94 5.03
CA ALA A 25 -3.49 4.33 5.28
C ALA A 25 -2.50 3.26 4.78
N ALA A 26 -2.80 1.99 5.04
CA ALA A 26 -2.04 0.85 4.56
C ALA A 26 -2.07 0.73 3.03
N PHE A 27 -3.18 1.10 2.40
CA PHE A 27 -3.33 1.09 0.95
C PHE A 27 -2.52 2.22 0.28
N LEU A 28 -2.54 3.42 0.86
CA LEU A 28 -1.88 4.58 0.25
C LEU A 28 -0.36 4.56 0.45
N MET A 29 0.10 4.25 1.66
CA MET A 29 1.53 4.24 2.00
C MET A 29 1.89 2.99 2.80
N PRO A 30 1.82 1.79 2.20
CA PRO A 30 2.16 0.53 2.86
C PRO A 30 3.56 0.54 3.47
N ALA A 31 4.54 1.15 2.80
CA ALA A 31 5.94 1.22 3.25
C ALA A 31 6.16 2.03 4.54
N ILE A 32 5.21 2.91 4.91
CA ILE A 32 5.28 3.77 6.10
C ILE A 32 4.32 3.26 7.17
N TRP A 33 3.08 2.98 6.77
CA TRP A 33 2.06 2.49 7.70
C TRP A 33 2.42 1.09 8.22
N GLY A 34 2.91 0.20 7.35
CA GLY A 34 3.27 -1.17 7.72
C GLY A 34 4.29 -1.25 8.85
N PRO A 35 5.48 -0.61 8.77
CA PRO A 35 6.47 -0.67 9.83
C PRO A 35 6.00 0.00 11.12
N ALA A 36 5.20 1.08 11.02
CA ALA A 36 4.57 1.72 12.17
C ALA A 36 3.62 0.79 12.95
N HIS A 37 3.11 -0.26 12.30
CA HIS A 37 2.26 -1.30 12.90
C HIS A 37 2.99 -2.64 13.06
N GLY A 38 4.32 -2.63 12.96
CA GLY A 38 5.19 -3.79 13.20
C GLY A 38 5.33 -4.76 12.03
N ILE A 39 4.88 -4.38 10.83
CA ILE A 39 4.96 -5.18 9.60
C ILE A 39 6.14 -4.69 8.75
N TRP A 40 7.37 -4.90 9.22
CA TRP A 40 8.60 -4.34 8.64
C TRP A 40 8.91 -4.76 7.20
N VAL A 41 8.42 -5.93 6.77
CA VAL A 41 8.60 -6.42 5.38
C VAL A 41 8.07 -5.46 4.32
N THR A 42 7.14 -4.57 4.69
CA THR A 42 6.57 -3.54 3.82
C THR A 42 7.58 -2.48 3.37
N ILE A 43 8.78 -2.41 3.94
CA ILE A 43 9.88 -1.60 3.39
C ILE A 43 10.21 -2.01 1.94
N LEU A 44 9.94 -3.26 1.56
CA LEU A 44 10.10 -3.74 0.18
C LEU A 44 9.20 -3.03 -0.84
N TYR A 45 8.20 -2.25 -0.41
CA TYR A 45 7.43 -1.40 -1.32
C TYR A 45 8.28 -0.32 -1.99
N TYR A 46 9.34 0.18 -1.35
CA TYR A 46 10.21 1.18 -1.98
C TYR A 46 10.86 0.68 -3.28
N PRO A 47 11.58 -0.47 -3.31
CA PRO A 47 12.11 -1.00 -4.57
C PRO A 47 11.00 -1.44 -5.54
N LEU A 48 9.85 -1.90 -5.06
CA LEU A 48 8.71 -2.22 -5.93
C LEU A 48 8.13 -0.99 -6.63
N TRP A 49 8.05 0.15 -5.93
CA TRP A 49 7.62 1.41 -6.52
C TRP A 49 8.61 1.91 -7.56
N LEU A 50 9.92 1.80 -7.31
CA LEU A 50 10.94 2.14 -8.30
C LEU A 50 10.85 1.27 -9.55
N LEU A 51 10.61 -0.05 -9.38
CA LEU A 51 10.38 -0.94 -10.51
C LEU A 51 9.16 -0.51 -11.32
N ALA A 52 8.03 -0.23 -10.66
CA ALA A 52 6.81 0.22 -11.32
C ALA A 52 7.01 1.54 -12.07
N ASP A 53 7.65 2.51 -11.42
CA ASP A 53 7.94 3.82 -12.00
C ASP A 53 8.79 3.70 -13.27
N ASN A 54 9.86 2.89 -13.23
CA ASN A 54 10.68 2.61 -14.41
C ASN A 54 9.90 1.90 -15.53
N CYS A 55 9.00 0.97 -15.20
CA CYS A 55 8.12 0.36 -16.20
C CYS A 55 7.20 1.39 -16.87
N PHE A 56 6.69 2.37 -16.11
CA PHE A 56 5.83 3.43 -16.65
C PHE A 56 6.60 4.39 -17.55
N VAL A 57 7.80 4.82 -17.12
CA VAL A 57 8.70 5.62 -17.95
C VAL A 57 9.04 4.85 -19.23
N GLY A 58 9.44 3.57 -19.13
CA GLY A 58 9.77 2.74 -20.27
C GLY A 58 8.61 2.56 -21.25
N ALA A 59 7.37 2.46 -20.75
CA ALA A 59 6.18 2.41 -21.60
C ALA A 59 6.00 3.70 -22.40
N PHE A 60 6.25 4.86 -21.79
CA PHE A 60 6.14 6.15 -22.45
C PHE A 60 7.29 6.44 -23.42
N VAL A 61 8.52 6.09 -23.05
CA VAL A 61 9.73 6.35 -23.84
C VAL A 61 9.79 5.40 -25.04
N ALA A 62 9.74 4.09 -24.81
CA ALA A 62 9.92 3.10 -25.86
C ALA A 62 8.67 2.88 -26.73
N ARG A 63 7.47 3.06 -26.16
CA ARG A 63 6.16 2.91 -26.85
C ARG A 63 5.97 1.59 -27.60
N THR A 64 6.68 0.54 -27.20
CA THR A 64 6.54 -0.80 -27.78
C THR A 64 5.36 -1.54 -27.14
N PRO A 65 4.70 -2.48 -27.86
CA PRO A 65 3.68 -3.32 -27.24
C PRO A 65 4.17 -4.06 -26.00
N LEU A 66 5.44 -4.50 -25.99
CA LEU A 66 6.05 -5.20 -24.88
C LEU A 66 6.20 -4.30 -23.64
N SER A 67 6.73 -3.08 -23.80
CA SER A 67 6.89 -2.14 -22.69
C SER A 67 5.55 -1.71 -22.09
N ILE A 68 4.54 -1.50 -22.94
CA ILE A 68 3.18 -1.20 -22.49
C ILE A 68 2.57 -2.40 -21.74
N ALA A 69 2.72 -3.62 -22.26
CA ALA A 69 2.23 -4.82 -21.60
C ALA A 69 2.86 -5.02 -20.21
N PHE A 70 4.18 -4.86 -20.09
CA PHE A 70 4.86 -4.93 -18.79
C PHE A 70 4.37 -3.88 -17.81
N ALA A 71 4.23 -2.62 -18.25
CA ALA A 71 3.69 -1.55 -17.40
C ALA A 71 2.28 -1.87 -16.88
N VAL A 72 1.39 -2.38 -17.74
CA VAL A 72 0.04 -2.79 -17.34
C VAL A 72 0.09 -3.95 -16.34
N ILE A 73 0.89 -4.98 -16.59
CA ILE A 73 1.05 -6.12 -15.68
C ILE A 73 1.54 -5.65 -14.31
N VAL A 74 2.57 -4.81 -14.27
CA VAL A 74 3.14 -4.28 -13.03
C VAL A 74 2.12 -3.40 -12.29
N ALA A 75 1.38 -2.54 -13.00
CA ALA A 75 0.32 -1.72 -12.40
C ALA A 75 -0.76 -2.59 -11.73
N VAL A 76 -1.27 -3.60 -12.44
CA VAL A 76 -2.30 -4.50 -11.92
C VAL A 76 -1.78 -5.32 -10.74
N ALA A 77 -0.58 -5.87 -10.85
CA ALA A 77 0.05 -6.66 -9.79
C ALA A 77 0.29 -5.81 -8.53
N LEU A 78 0.84 -4.60 -8.68
CA LEU A 78 1.09 -3.68 -7.57
C LEU A 78 -0.23 -3.26 -6.90
N PHE A 79 -1.25 -2.91 -7.68
CA PHE A 79 -2.57 -2.56 -7.15
C PHE A 79 -3.19 -3.73 -6.38
N ALA A 80 -3.23 -4.93 -6.96
CA ALA A 80 -3.80 -6.12 -6.34
C ALA A 80 -3.06 -6.49 -5.05
N MET A 81 -1.72 -6.46 -5.07
CA MET A 81 -0.88 -6.72 -3.90
C MET A 81 -1.14 -5.70 -2.78
N THR A 82 -1.20 -4.42 -3.13
CA THR A 82 -1.44 -3.34 -2.16
C THR A 82 -2.83 -3.41 -1.56
N LEU A 83 -3.84 -3.73 -2.39
CA LEU A 83 -5.21 -3.95 -1.93
C LEU A 83 -5.29 -5.16 -1.00
N ALA A 84 -4.73 -6.30 -1.40
CA ALA A 84 -4.68 -7.50 -0.56
C ALA A 84 -3.97 -7.21 0.77
N PHE A 85 -2.83 -6.53 0.74
CA PHE A 85 -2.12 -6.10 1.93
C PHE A 85 -2.99 -5.22 2.83
N SER A 86 -3.69 -4.23 2.28
CA SER A 86 -4.54 -3.32 3.05
C SER A 86 -5.72 -4.01 3.74
N ILE A 87 -6.17 -5.16 3.20
CA ILE A 87 -7.25 -5.97 3.77
C ILE A 87 -6.70 -6.90 4.86
N ILE A 88 -5.60 -7.60 4.57
CA ILE A 88 -5.00 -8.60 5.46
C ILE A 88 -4.33 -7.95 6.67
N SER A 89 -3.66 -6.82 6.47
CA SER A 89 -2.92 -6.14 7.54
C SER A 89 -3.80 -5.45 8.56
N GLN A 90 -5.04 -5.11 8.21
CA GLN A 90 -5.98 -4.42 9.10
C GLN A 90 -6.34 -5.22 10.36
N PRO A 91 -6.79 -6.49 10.28
CA PRO A 91 -7.02 -7.30 11.47
C PRO A 91 -5.73 -7.59 12.24
N LEU A 92 -4.62 -7.85 11.54
CA LEU A 92 -3.31 -8.11 12.18
C LEU A 92 -2.85 -6.93 13.03
N ALA A 93 -2.93 -5.71 12.49
CA ALA A 93 -2.57 -4.50 13.21
C ALA A 93 -3.52 -4.20 14.38
N LEU A 94 -4.81 -4.54 14.24
CA LEU A 94 -5.77 -4.39 15.33
C LEU A 94 -5.51 -5.37 16.48
N HIS A 95 -5.30 -6.67 16.19
CA HIS A 95 -4.94 -7.67 17.20
C HIS A 95 -3.69 -7.23 17.96
N ARG A 96 -2.64 -6.86 17.23
CA ARG A 96 -1.40 -6.34 17.85
C ARG A 96 -1.64 -5.12 18.73
N ALA A 97 -2.48 -4.18 18.29
CA ALA A 97 -2.79 -3.00 19.09
C ALA A 97 -3.51 -3.37 20.39
N VAL A 98 -4.46 -4.30 20.33
CA VAL A 98 -5.20 -4.79 21.51
C VAL A 98 -4.28 -5.57 22.45
N ASP A 99 -3.38 -6.39 21.93
CA ASP A 99 -2.36 -7.09 22.71
C ASP A 99 -1.42 -6.12 23.46
N MET A 100 -1.21 -4.92 22.89
CA MET A 100 -0.47 -3.82 23.51
C MET A 100 -1.34 -2.97 24.46
N GLY A 101 -2.56 -3.38 24.77
CA GLY A 101 -3.49 -2.71 25.68
C GLY A 101 -4.24 -1.51 25.06
N ILE A 102 -4.21 -1.32 23.75
CA ILE A 102 -4.93 -0.24 23.07
C ILE A 102 -6.35 -0.70 22.76
N SER A 103 -7.36 0.07 23.21
CA SER A 103 -8.75 -0.24 22.88
C SER A 103 -9.03 -0.13 21.38
N LYS A 104 -9.94 -0.96 20.88
CA LYS A 104 -10.36 -0.96 19.47
C LYS A 104 -10.83 0.41 18.99
N GLU A 105 -11.59 1.14 19.80
CA GLU A 105 -12.07 2.48 19.48
C GLU A 105 -10.91 3.48 19.30
N THR A 106 -9.92 3.41 20.20
CA THR A 106 -8.71 4.22 20.11
C THR A 106 -7.91 3.89 18.87
N TYR A 107 -7.75 2.60 18.55
CA TYR A 107 -7.11 2.16 17.31
C TYR A 107 -7.82 2.74 16.08
N LEU A 108 -9.14 2.59 15.97
CA LEU A 108 -9.91 3.07 14.82
C LEU A 108 -9.85 4.60 14.69
N ARG A 109 -9.86 5.34 15.81
CA ARG A 109 -9.66 6.79 15.80
C ARG A 109 -8.29 7.16 15.25
N ARG A 110 -7.23 6.44 15.66
CA ARG A 110 -5.88 6.62 15.11
C ARG A 110 -5.79 6.27 13.64
N GLN A 111 -6.47 5.20 13.18
CA GLN A 111 -6.48 4.83 11.77
C GLN A 111 -7.10 5.90 10.86
N ARG A 112 -8.08 6.67 11.36
CA ARG A 112 -8.60 7.83 10.62
C ARG A 112 -7.54 8.92 10.44
N ILE A 113 -6.76 9.20 11.46
CA ILE A 113 -5.65 10.16 11.40
C ILE A 113 -4.57 9.64 10.45
N TRP A 114 -4.21 8.37 10.55
CA TRP A 114 -3.29 7.71 9.63
C TRP A 114 -3.77 7.81 8.18
N ALA A 115 -5.06 7.61 7.91
CA ALA A 115 -5.60 7.71 6.56
C ALA A 115 -5.39 9.10 5.95
N VAL A 116 -5.67 10.16 6.71
CA VAL A 116 -5.44 11.55 6.27
C VAL A 116 -3.94 11.82 6.11
N ALA A 117 -3.12 11.43 7.07
CA ALA A 117 -1.68 11.64 7.02
C ALA A 117 -1.04 10.93 5.81
N MET A 118 -1.39 9.66 5.57
CA MET A 118 -0.85 8.89 4.45
C MET A 118 -1.39 9.37 3.10
N ALA A 119 -2.59 9.96 3.05
CA ALA A 119 -3.07 10.63 1.84
C ALA A 119 -2.21 11.85 1.47
N VAL A 120 -1.84 12.67 2.45
CA VAL A 120 -0.94 13.80 2.22
C VAL A 120 0.45 13.31 1.78
N VAL A 121 1.00 12.31 2.47
CA VAL A 121 2.32 11.76 2.12
C VAL A 121 2.31 11.12 0.73
N ALA A 122 1.26 10.36 0.37
CA ALA A 122 1.12 9.77 -0.95
C ALA A 122 1.04 10.84 -2.04
N ALA A 123 0.30 11.94 -1.82
CA ALA A 123 0.23 13.05 -2.75
C ALA A 123 1.60 13.73 -2.95
N VAL A 124 2.35 13.96 -1.87
CA VAL A 124 3.70 14.53 -1.93
C VAL A 124 4.66 13.59 -2.67
N ALA A 125 4.64 12.29 -2.36
CA ALA A 125 5.48 11.30 -3.01
C ALA A 125 5.18 11.20 -4.52
N LEU A 126 3.91 11.20 -4.91
CA LEU A 126 3.49 11.20 -6.31
C LEU A 126 3.94 12.46 -7.05
N ALA A 127 3.80 13.63 -6.43
CA ALA A 127 4.27 14.89 -7.00
C ALA A 127 5.80 14.89 -7.18
N ALA A 128 6.54 14.40 -6.19
CA ALA A 128 8.00 14.30 -6.25
C ALA A 128 8.47 13.32 -7.33
N ALA A 129 7.86 12.13 -7.43
CA ALA A 129 8.17 11.15 -8.47
C ALA A 129 7.85 11.70 -9.87
N THR A 130 6.71 12.38 -10.02
CA THR A 130 6.32 13.01 -11.29
C THR A 130 7.30 14.12 -11.68
N TYR A 131 7.67 14.99 -10.73
CA TYR A 131 8.67 16.04 -10.96
C TYR A 131 10.03 15.44 -11.35
N TYR A 132 10.48 14.41 -10.65
CA TYR A 132 11.71 13.71 -10.99
C TYR A 132 11.68 13.19 -12.43
N ASN A 133 10.60 12.50 -12.82
CA ASN A 133 10.50 11.95 -14.17
C ASN A 133 10.40 13.02 -15.24
N LEU A 134 9.64 14.10 -15.04
CA LEU A 134 9.46 15.14 -16.06
C LEU A 134 10.64 16.11 -16.17
N CYS A 135 11.40 16.32 -15.09
CA CYS A 135 12.39 17.40 -15.04
C CYS A 135 13.83 16.94 -14.81
N ILE A 136 14.06 15.69 -14.36
CA ILE A 136 15.38 15.21 -13.97
C ILE A 136 15.76 13.93 -14.70
N ASN A 137 14.82 13.00 -14.91
CA ASN A 137 15.09 11.71 -15.52
C ASN A 137 15.64 11.87 -16.95
N PRO A 138 16.90 11.47 -17.21
CA PRO A 138 17.54 11.69 -18.52
C PRO A 138 16.83 11.00 -19.69
N GLU A 139 16.28 9.79 -19.46
CA GLU A 139 15.58 9.04 -20.50
C GLU A 139 14.29 9.75 -20.92
N MET A 140 13.56 10.27 -19.94
CA MET A 140 12.32 11.00 -20.16
C MET A 140 12.59 12.35 -20.84
N LEU A 141 13.59 13.10 -20.36
CA LEU A 141 14.00 14.36 -20.99
C LEU A 141 14.42 14.18 -22.45
N ALA A 142 15.18 13.12 -22.76
CA ALA A 142 15.57 12.79 -24.12
C ALA A 142 14.38 12.39 -25.02
N ALA A 143 13.32 11.83 -24.45
CA ALA A 143 12.12 11.44 -25.20
C ALA A 143 11.11 12.59 -25.41
N MET A 144 11.29 13.73 -24.75
CA MET A 144 10.44 14.93 -24.86
C MET A 144 11.02 16.04 -25.73
N GLY A 145 12.34 16.04 -25.96
CA GLY A 145 13.05 16.96 -26.86
C GLY A 145 13.16 16.42 -28.28
#